data_AF-A0AAV5TDD3-F1
#
_entry.id   AF-A0AAV5TDD3-F1
#
_cell.length_a   1.000
_cell.length_b   1.000
_cell.length_c   1.000
_cell.angle_alpha   90.00
_cell.angle_beta   90.00
_cell.angle_gamma   90.00
#
_symmetry.space_group_name_H-M   'P 1'
#
loop_
_entity.id
_entity.type
_entity.pdbx_description
1 polymer ?
#
loop_
_entity_poly.entity_id
_entity_poly.type
_entity_poly.pdbx_seq_one_letter_code
_entity_poly.pdbx_strand_id
1 'polypeptide(L)'
;MLNSTRTALAPNIFSAIIGLILLSIVAVICAPFLAQAVYNAGVIHRNFRIQVRLIATVFLLATSSRFVLLYYQLFDNKLEDKDYFLIVVNIVRDVSFGYQSIIIHLFLPPLIIYRYERQTPGTMAALFLIELSNLLPAVTNSTGWILGYWGFTFNVVFLMFTVIIGGAVSAFCKLMKF
;
A
#
# COMPACT_ATOMS: atom_id res chain seq x y z
N MET A 1 24.98 1.40 -4.16
CA MET A 1 24.96 0.90 -5.55
C MET A 1 23.57 0.31 -5.81
N LEU A 2 22.62 1.11 -6.29
CA LEU A 2 21.33 0.57 -6.74
C LEU A 2 21.56 -0.27 -8.00
N ASN A 3 21.02 -1.49 -7.98
CA ASN A 3 21.13 -2.50 -9.02
C ASN A 3 20.98 -1.94 -10.45
N SER A 4 22.07 -2.00 -11.22
CA SER A 4 22.00 -2.08 -12.67
C SER A 4 21.44 -3.46 -13.02
N THR A 5 20.11 -3.61 -13.04
CA THR A 5 19.46 -4.81 -13.58
C THR A 5 19.74 -4.88 -15.08
N ARG A 6 20.83 -5.56 -15.47
CA ARG A 6 21.07 -5.91 -16.86
C ARG A 6 20.01 -6.92 -17.27
N THR A 7 18.97 -6.45 -17.95
CA THR A 7 17.89 -7.26 -18.55
C THR A 7 18.43 -8.47 -19.34
N ALA A 8 19.62 -8.32 -19.91
CA ALA A 8 20.37 -9.38 -20.60
C ALA A 8 20.68 -10.63 -19.74
N LEU A 9 20.75 -10.52 -18.41
CA LEU A 9 21.09 -11.65 -17.52
C LEU A 9 19.90 -12.60 -17.27
N ALA A 10 18.66 -12.11 -17.38
CA ALA A 10 17.47 -12.92 -17.11
C ALA A 10 16.25 -12.47 -17.94
N PRO A 11 16.33 -12.54 -19.28
CA PRO A 11 15.38 -11.89 -20.19
C PRO A 11 13.93 -12.37 -19.99
N ASN A 12 13.72 -13.66 -19.70
CA ASN A 12 12.40 -14.22 -19.49
C ASN A 12 11.73 -13.70 -18.21
N ILE A 13 12.49 -13.55 -17.12
CA ILE A 13 11.99 -13.03 -15.84
C ILE A 13 11.63 -11.56 -16.00
N PHE A 14 12.50 -10.77 -16.62
CA PHE A 14 12.23 -9.35 -16.89
C PHE A 14 11.02 -9.16 -17.82
N SER A 15 10.89 -9.98 -18.87
CA SER A 15 9.73 -9.93 -19.77
C SER A 15 8.43 -10.24 -19.04
N ALA A 16 8.42 -11.22 -18.13
CA ALA A 16 7.26 -11.52 -17.29
C ALA A 16 6.91 -10.37 -16.33
N ILE A 17 7.92 -9.75 -15.68
CA ILE A 17 7.72 -8.58 -14.81
C ILE A 17 7.14 -7.41 -15.60
N ILE A 18 7.69 -7.11 -16.78
CA ILE A 18 7.18 -6.07 -17.67
C ILE A 18 5.74 -6.38 -18.08
N GLY A 19 5.45 -7.62 -18.48
CA GLY A 19 4.09 -8.06 -18.81
C GLY A 19 3.09 -7.86 -17.66
N LEU A 20 3.48 -8.19 -16.43
CA LEU A 20 2.65 -7.97 -15.24
C LEU A 20 2.43 -6.48 -14.95
N ILE A 21 3.48 -5.66 -15.10
CA ILE A 21 3.37 -4.20 -14.95
C ILE A 21 2.47 -3.62 -16.03
N LEU A 22 2.57 -4.07 -17.28
CA LEU A 22 1.68 -3.63 -18.36
C LEU A 22 0.22 -4.06 -18.12
N LEU A 23 0.00 -5.27 -17.60
CA LEU A 23 -1.34 -5.71 -17.20
C LEU A 23 -1.93 -4.82 -16.10
N SER A 24 -1.08 -4.28 -15.22
CA SER A 24 -1.51 -3.34 -14.17
C SER A 24 -1.98 -1.98 -14.70
N ILE A 25 -1.73 -1.62 -15.98
CA ILE A 25 -2.32 -0.43 -16.62
C ILE A 25 -3.84 -0.53 -16.61
N VAL A 26 -4.40 -1.70 -16.93
CA VAL A 26 -5.85 -1.92 -16.92
C VAL A 26 -6.40 -1.68 -15.51
N ALA A 27 -5.72 -2.19 -14.49
CA ALA A 27 -6.10 -1.98 -13.10
C ALA A 27 -6.03 -0.49 -12.71
N VAL A 28 -5.03 0.26 -13.17
CA VAL A 28 -4.90 1.70 -12.93
C VAL A 28 -6.03 2.49 -13.60
N ILE A 29 -6.37 2.16 -14.84
CA ILE A 29 -7.48 2.83 -15.56
C ILE A 29 -8.81 2.51 -14.88
N CYS A 30 -9.05 1.25 -14.49
CA CYS A 30 -10.31 0.82 -13.90
C CYS A 30 -10.50 1.23 -12.43
N ALA A 31 -9.42 1.34 -11.64
CA ALA A 31 -9.49 1.63 -10.21
C ALA A 31 -10.31 2.89 -9.84
N PRO A 32 -10.18 4.06 -10.48
CA PRO A 32 -11.00 5.23 -10.14
C PRO A 32 -12.50 4.98 -10.42
N PHE A 33 -12.84 4.28 -11.51
CA PHE A 33 -14.23 3.96 -11.84
C PHE A 33 -14.81 2.95 -10.85
N LEU A 34 -14.06 1.91 -10.49
CA LEU A 34 -14.45 0.93 -9.48
C LEU A 34 -14.63 1.60 -8.11
N ALA A 35 -13.69 2.47 -7.71
CA ALA A 35 -13.77 3.20 -6.46
C ALA A 35 -15.00 4.14 -6.41
N GLN A 36 -15.33 4.80 -7.52
CA GLN A 36 -16.52 5.62 -7.64
C GLN A 36 -17.81 4.78 -7.65
N ALA A 37 -17.82 3.63 -8.32
CA ALA A 37 -18.95 2.71 -8.34
C ALA A 37 -19.24 2.16 -6.93
N VAL A 38 -18.21 1.75 -6.18
CA VAL A 38 -18.32 1.33 -4.78
C VAL A 38 -18.82 2.48 -3.90
N TYR A 39 -18.37 3.71 -4.14
CA TYR A 39 -18.85 4.87 -3.40
C TYR A 39 -20.34 5.16 -3.63
N ASN A 40 -20.81 4.96 -4.85
CA ASN A 40 -22.20 5.15 -5.23
C ASN A 40 -23.08 3.94 -4.85
N ALA A 41 -22.49 2.78 -4.52
CA ALA A 41 -23.22 1.61 -4.07
C ALA A 41 -23.87 1.89 -2.70
N GLY A 42 -25.18 2.14 -2.71
CA GLY A 42 -25.96 2.45 -1.51
C GLY A 42 -26.02 1.33 -0.47
N VAL A 43 -25.69 0.10 -0.87
CA VAL A 43 -25.75 -1.11 -0.03
C VAL A 43 -24.57 -1.27 0.93
N ILE A 44 -23.50 -0.50 0.74
CA ILE A 44 -22.26 -0.61 1.54
C ILE A 44 -22.18 0.56 2.53
N HIS A 45 -21.76 0.28 3.77
CA HIS A 45 -21.60 1.33 4.78
C HIS A 45 -20.63 2.44 4.32
N ARG A 46 -20.96 3.72 4.61
CA ARG A 46 -20.19 4.89 4.14
C ARG A 46 -18.70 4.81 4.45
N ASN A 47 -18.34 4.38 5.66
CA ASN A 47 -16.95 4.30 6.09
C ASN A 47 -16.17 3.28 5.25
N PHE A 48 -16.76 2.10 4.99
CA PHE A 48 -16.14 1.09 4.14
C PHE A 48 -15.94 1.60 2.71
N ARG A 49 -16.92 2.36 2.18
CA ARG A 49 -16.77 3.00 0.86
C ARG A 49 -15.59 3.97 0.82
N ILE A 50 -15.37 4.75 1.88
CA ILE A 50 -14.21 5.66 1.98
C ILE A 50 -12.90 4.87 2.06
N GLN A 51 -12.85 3.79 2.84
CA GLN A 51 -11.66 2.95 2.95
C GLN A 51 -11.28 2.31 1.62
N VAL A 52 -12.24 1.78 0.88
CA VAL A 52 -11.99 1.22 -0.46
C VAL A 52 -11.38 2.27 -1.40
N ARG A 53 -11.82 3.53 -1.32
CA ARG A 53 -11.22 4.63 -2.10
C ARG A 53 -9.78 4.93 -1.66
N LEU A 54 -9.48 4.90 -0.37
CA LEU A 54 -8.12 5.11 0.14
C LEU A 54 -7.18 3.99 -0.32
N ILE A 55 -7.59 2.73 -0.18
CA ILE A 55 -6.85 1.57 -0.66
C ILE A 55 -6.61 1.66 -2.17
N ALA A 56 -7.63 2.01 -2.96
CA ALA A 56 -7.50 2.22 -4.39
C ALA A 56 -6.50 3.34 -4.72
N THR A 57 -6.50 4.43 -3.94
CA THR A 57 -5.56 5.55 -4.12
C THR A 57 -4.12 5.13 -3.84
N VAL A 58 -3.88 4.40 -2.73
CA VAL A 58 -2.54 3.87 -2.41
C VAL A 58 -2.06 2.89 -3.48
N PHE A 59 -2.95 2.01 -3.96
CA PHE A 59 -2.63 1.09 -5.06
C PHE A 59 -2.28 1.81 -6.36
N LEU A 60 -3.01 2.88 -6.70
CA LEU A 60 -2.73 3.71 -7.87
C LEU A 60 -1.37 4.39 -7.78
N LEU A 61 -1.04 4.99 -6.64
CA LEU A 61 0.25 5.64 -6.38
C LEU A 61 1.41 4.64 -6.46
N ALA A 62 1.23 3.46 -5.87
CA ALA A 62 2.22 2.39 -5.91
C ALA A 62 2.49 1.89 -7.32
N THR A 63 1.43 1.67 -8.10
CA THR A 63 1.53 1.20 -9.48
C THR A 63 2.14 2.27 -10.39
N SER A 64 1.77 3.54 -10.20
CA SER A 64 2.40 4.68 -10.89
C SER A 64 3.89 4.76 -10.60
N SER A 65 4.28 4.54 -9.34
CA SER A 65 5.69 4.50 -8.94
C SER A 65 6.46 3.36 -9.62
N ARG A 66 5.83 2.20 -9.82
CA ARG A 66 6.44 1.08 -10.58
C ARG A 66 6.66 1.44 -12.05
N PHE A 67 5.76 2.19 -12.69
CA PHE A 67 5.98 2.67 -14.06
C PHE A 67 7.15 3.64 -14.16
N VAL A 68 7.30 4.55 -13.19
CA VAL A 68 8.46 5.47 -13.15
C VAL A 68 9.76 4.68 -13.01
N LEU A 69 9.83 3.71 -12.10
CA LEU A 69 11.02 2.87 -11.96
C LEU A 69 11.31 2.05 -13.21
N LEU A 70 10.26 1.50 -13.84
CA LEU A 70 10.39 0.76 -15.10
C LEU A 70 10.91 1.67 -16.22
N TYR A 71 10.43 2.91 -16.31
CA TYR A 71 10.95 3.90 -17.26
C TYR A 71 12.45 4.13 -17.05
N TYR A 72 12.89 4.36 -15.80
CA TYR A 72 14.32 4.50 -15.51
C TYR A 72 15.13 3.28 -15.92
N GLN A 73 14.59 2.07 -15.73
CA GLN A 73 15.24 0.81 -16.12
C GLN A 73 15.27 0.60 -17.64
N LEU A 74 14.21 0.95 -18.38
CA LEU A 74 14.13 0.75 -19.82
C LEU A 74 15.01 1.72 -20.61
N PHE A 75 15.22 2.92 -20.08
CA PHE A 75 16.03 3.96 -20.72
C PHE A 75 17.45 4.06 -20.15
N ASP A 76 17.88 3.10 -19.33
CA ASP A 76 19.20 3.07 -18.68
C ASP A 76 19.57 4.40 -18.00
N ASN A 77 18.57 5.08 -17.44
CA ASN A 77 18.80 6.33 -16.71
C ASN A 77 19.58 6.02 -15.42
N LYS A 78 20.61 6.81 -15.14
CA LYS A 78 21.43 6.64 -13.94
C LYS A 78 20.57 6.84 -12.69
N LEU A 79 20.54 5.82 -11.83
CA LEU A 79 19.92 5.90 -10.52
C LEU A 79 20.91 6.61 -9.58
N GLU A 80 20.84 7.94 -9.54
CA GLU A 80 21.68 8.73 -8.64
C GLU A 80 21.10 8.75 -7.22
N ASP A 81 21.94 8.54 -6.21
CA ASP A 81 21.53 8.57 -4.80
C ASP A 81 21.02 9.96 -4.34
N LYS A 82 21.20 10.99 -5.17
CA LYS A 82 20.72 12.37 -4.95
C LYS A 82 19.41 12.68 -5.68
N ASP A 83 18.87 11.75 -6.46
CA ASP A 83 17.59 11.93 -7.14
C ASP A 83 16.45 11.79 -6.13
N TYR A 84 16.06 12.92 -5.53
CA TYR A 84 14.96 13.00 -4.56
C TYR A 84 13.64 12.45 -5.14
N PHE A 85 13.40 12.61 -6.44
CA PHE A 85 12.20 12.10 -7.08
C PHE A 85 12.21 10.57 -7.08
N LEU A 86 13.34 9.95 -7.44
CA LEU A 86 13.50 8.50 -7.41
C LEU A 86 13.40 7.92 -5.98
N ILE A 87 13.92 8.63 -4.98
CA ILE A 87 13.77 8.25 -3.57
C ILE A 87 12.29 8.22 -3.18
N VAL A 88 11.54 9.30 -3.48
CA VAL A 88 10.10 9.37 -3.19
C VAL A 88 9.33 8.25 -3.90
N VAL A 89 9.64 8.00 -5.17
CA VAL A 89 9.03 6.91 -5.96
C VAL A 89 9.29 5.54 -5.32
N ASN A 90 10.52 5.27 -4.85
CA ASN A 90 10.82 4.03 -4.14
C ASN A 90 10.06 3.93 -2.81
N ILE A 91 9.95 5.02 -2.06
CA ILE A 91 9.20 5.06 -0.79
C ILE A 91 7.73 4.77 -1.06
N VAL A 92 7.09 5.46 -2.00
CA VAL A 92 5.67 5.26 -2.34
C VAL A 92 5.39 3.82 -2.79
N ARG A 93 6.28 3.24 -3.61
CA ARG A 93 6.18 1.82 -4.00
C ARG A 93 6.21 0.92 -2.76
N ASP A 94 7.16 1.14 -1.86
CA ASP A 94 7.39 0.28 -0.71
C ASP A 94 6.29 0.41 0.37
N VAL A 95 5.78 1.63 0.57
CA VAL A 95 4.66 1.94 1.47
C VAL A 95 3.43 1.10 1.16
N SER A 96 3.19 0.77 -0.11
CA SER A 96 2.03 -0.04 -0.51
C SER A 96 2.04 -1.44 0.10
N PHE A 97 3.22 -2.02 0.34
CA PHE A 97 3.36 -3.32 1.00
C PHE A 97 3.10 -3.21 2.50
N GLY A 98 3.59 -2.15 3.15
CA GLY A 98 3.34 -1.89 4.57
C GLY A 98 1.92 -1.44 4.89
N TYR A 99 1.28 -0.68 3.99
CA TYR A 99 -0.07 -0.16 4.20
C TYR A 99 -1.12 -1.28 4.15
N GLN A 100 -0.97 -2.25 3.25
CA GLN A 100 -1.89 -3.40 3.19
C GLN A 100 -1.68 -4.40 4.32
N SER A 101 -0.49 -4.44 4.94
CA SER A 101 -0.18 -5.38 6.01
C SER A 101 -0.62 -4.90 7.40
N ILE A 102 -0.79 -3.60 7.63
CA ILE A 102 -1.17 -3.09 8.95
C ILE A 102 -2.69 -3.09 9.08
N ILE A 103 -3.18 -4.19 9.64
CA ILE A 103 -4.59 -4.42 9.95
C ILE A 103 -4.93 -3.90 11.37
N ILE A 104 -4.45 -2.71 11.74
CA ILE A 104 -5.00 -1.98 12.90
C ILE A 104 -6.49 -1.66 12.65
N HIS A 105 -6.89 -1.67 11.37
CA HIS A 105 -8.27 -1.68 10.89
C HIS A 105 -9.15 -2.81 11.44
N LEU A 106 -8.64 -3.90 12.00
CA LEU A 106 -9.51 -4.92 12.63
C LEU A 106 -9.49 -4.85 14.16
N PHE A 107 -8.56 -4.10 14.77
CA PHE A 107 -8.52 -3.91 16.23
C PHE A 107 -9.41 -2.77 16.69
N LEU A 108 -9.38 -1.63 15.99
CA LEU A 108 -10.10 -0.43 16.41
C LEU A 108 -11.60 -0.47 16.12
N PRO A 109 -12.08 -1.07 15.01
CA PRO A 109 -13.52 -1.12 14.77
C PRO A 109 -14.27 -1.91 15.84
N PRO A 110 -13.88 -3.12 16.31
CA PRO A 110 -14.61 -3.77 17.41
C PRO A 110 -14.75 -2.90 18.67
N LEU A 111 -13.70 -2.13 19.03
CA LEU A 111 -13.71 -1.20 20.16
C LEU A 111 -14.49 0.10 19.90
N ILE A 112 -14.69 0.47 18.62
CA ILE A 112 -15.30 1.73 18.19
C ILE A 112 -16.59 1.50 17.38
N ILE A 113 -17.06 0.27 17.16
CA ILE A 113 -18.15 -0.13 16.24
C ILE A 113 -19.43 0.66 16.56
N TYR A 114 -19.70 0.85 17.85
CA TYR A 114 -20.81 1.67 18.35
C TYR A 114 -20.75 3.14 17.93
N ARG A 115 -19.54 3.69 17.76
CA ARG A 115 -19.34 5.00 17.14
C ARG A 115 -19.32 4.87 15.62
N TYR A 116 -18.70 3.83 15.07
CA TYR A 116 -18.50 3.57 13.64
C TYR A 116 -19.79 3.58 12.82
N GLU A 117 -20.89 3.07 13.39
CA GLU A 117 -22.23 3.12 12.78
C GLU A 117 -22.92 4.50 12.90
N ARG A 118 -22.61 5.26 13.95
CA ARG A 118 -23.18 6.59 14.14
C ARG A 118 -22.51 7.54 13.16
N GLN A 119 -23.23 7.99 12.14
CA GLN A 119 -22.78 8.92 11.10
C GLN A 119 -22.51 10.34 11.62
N THR A 120 -21.57 10.47 12.56
CA THR A 120 -21.24 11.72 13.25
C THR A 120 -19.87 12.24 12.78
N PRO A 121 -19.55 13.53 12.97
CA PRO A 121 -18.22 14.05 12.65
C PRO A 121 -17.08 13.29 13.38
N GLY A 122 -17.34 12.80 14.59
CA GLY A 122 -16.37 12.02 15.37
C GLY A 122 -15.97 10.69 14.72
N THR A 123 -16.83 10.11 13.88
CA THR A 123 -16.52 8.86 13.17
C THR A 123 -15.57 9.04 12.01
N MET A 124 -15.65 10.17 11.31
CA MET A 124 -14.71 10.51 10.24
C MET A 124 -13.31 10.77 10.80
N ALA A 125 -13.23 11.44 11.97
CA ALA A 125 -11.97 11.63 12.68
C ALA A 125 -11.36 10.30 13.13
N ALA A 126 -12.17 9.37 13.67
CA ALA A 126 -11.72 8.04 14.03
C ALA A 126 -11.20 7.26 12.80
N LEU A 127 -11.92 7.30 11.67
CA LEU A 127 -11.46 6.68 10.42
C LEU A 127 -10.12 7.27 9.99
N PHE A 128 -9.99 8.60 9.97
CA PHE A 128 -8.72 9.26 9.62
C PHE A 128 -7.57 8.86 10.53
N LEU A 129 -7.78 8.80 11.85
CA LEU A 129 -6.75 8.36 12.80
C LEU A 129 -6.32 6.91 12.56
N ILE A 130 -7.27 6.01 12.26
CA ILE A 130 -6.95 4.62 11.95
C ILE A 130 -6.11 4.55 10.67
N GLU A 131 -6.52 5.23 9.60
CA GLU A 131 -5.79 5.27 8.33
C GLU A 131 -4.38 5.84 8.52
N LEU A 132 -4.24 6.92 9.31
CA LEU A 132 -2.97 7.54 9.63
C LEU A 132 -2.07 6.58 10.45
N SER A 133 -2.65 5.82 11.38
CA SER A 133 -1.91 4.82 12.17
C SER A 133 -1.40 3.64 11.36
N ASN A 134 -1.96 3.38 10.17
CA ASN A 134 -1.45 2.39 9.22
C ASN A 134 -0.43 2.98 8.27
N LEU A 135 -0.71 4.19 7.77
CA LEU A 135 0.17 4.86 6.83
C LEU A 135 1.50 5.27 7.48
N LEU A 136 1.49 5.81 8.70
CA LEU A 136 2.71 6.33 9.34
C LEU A 136 3.77 5.25 9.59
N PRO A 137 3.46 4.08 10.15
CA PRO A 137 4.48 3.04 10.33
C PRO A 137 4.98 2.48 8.99
N ALA A 138 4.11 2.37 7.98
CA ALA A 138 4.51 1.95 6.64
C ALA A 138 5.48 2.96 6.01
N VAL A 139 5.14 4.26 6.02
CA VAL A 139 6.01 5.35 5.54
C VAL A 139 7.32 5.39 6.32
N THR A 140 7.25 5.25 7.64
CA THR A 140 8.43 5.24 8.50
C THR A 140 9.35 4.09 8.11
N ASN A 141 8.83 2.85 8.07
CA ASN A 141 9.55 1.63 7.71
C ASN A 141 10.16 1.68 6.29
N SER A 142 9.43 2.18 5.31
CA SER A 142 9.94 2.34 3.94
C SER A 142 11.01 3.42 3.86
N THR A 143 10.82 4.55 4.55
CA THR A 143 11.78 5.66 4.55
C THR A 143 13.11 5.24 5.16
N GLY A 144 13.09 4.63 6.36
CA GLY A 144 14.35 4.23 6.99
C GLY A 144 15.00 3.02 6.33
N TRP A 145 14.27 2.20 5.59
CA TRP A 145 14.88 1.16 4.75
C TRP A 145 15.61 1.79 3.57
N ILE A 146 14.93 2.68 2.83
CA ILE A 146 15.47 3.30 1.61
C ILE A 146 16.62 4.24 1.90
N LEU A 147 16.57 4.96 3.02
CA LEU A 147 17.65 5.85 3.47
C LEU A 147 18.78 5.11 4.23
N GLY A 148 18.63 3.80 4.46
CA GLY A 148 19.66 2.98 5.11
C GLY A 148 19.77 3.16 6.62
N TYR A 149 18.75 3.69 7.30
CA TYR A 149 18.70 3.77 8.77
C TYR A 149 18.54 2.41 9.44
N TRP A 150 17.91 1.43 8.78
CA TRP A 150 17.88 0.04 9.25
C TRP A 150 18.13 -0.96 8.11
N GLY A 151 18.61 -2.14 8.49
CA GLY A 151 18.95 -3.20 7.54
C GLY A 151 17.74 -3.92 6.93
N PHE A 152 18.00 -4.69 5.86
CA PHE A 152 16.99 -5.45 5.13
C PHE A 152 16.19 -6.39 6.03
N THR A 153 16.87 -7.08 6.94
CA THR A 153 16.24 -8.02 7.87
C THR A 153 15.18 -7.34 8.73
N PHE A 154 15.44 -6.12 9.21
CA PHE A 154 14.46 -5.38 10.00
C PHE A 154 13.23 -5.02 9.16
N ASN A 155 13.44 -4.51 7.94
CA ASN A 155 12.35 -4.19 7.01
C ASN A 155 11.45 -5.41 6.74
N VAL A 156 12.05 -6.56 6.43
CA VAL A 156 11.30 -7.80 6.17
C VAL A 156 10.58 -8.31 7.40
N VAL A 157 11.23 -8.30 8.58
CA VAL A 157 10.59 -8.71 9.84
C VAL A 157 9.41 -7.81 10.18
N PHE A 158 9.54 -6.50 9.98
CA PHE A 158 8.43 -5.56 10.16
C PHE A 158 7.25 -5.88 9.23
N LEU A 159 7.52 -6.13 7.95
CA LEU A 159 6.48 -6.51 6.99
C LEU A 159 5.82 -7.86 7.34
N MET A 160 6.59 -8.87 7.74
CA MET A 160 6.04 -10.15 8.17
C MET A 160 5.23 -10.03 9.46
N PHE A 161 5.73 -9.29 10.45
CA PHE A 161 5.06 -9.05 11.72
C PHE A 161 3.71 -8.38 11.52
N THR A 162 3.65 -7.37 10.64
CA THR A 162 2.39 -6.67 10.31
C THR A 162 1.39 -7.61 9.65
N VAL A 163 1.80 -8.44 8.68
CA VAL A 163 0.93 -9.46 8.05
C VAL A 163 0.44 -10.49 9.07
N ILE A 164 1.32 -11.02 9.92
CA ILE A 164 0.98 -12.04 10.92
C ILE A 164 -0.02 -11.49 11.93
N ILE A 165 0.23 -10.30 12.48
CA ILE A 165 -0.71 -9.65 13.39
C ILE A 165 -2.05 -9.48 12.70
N GLY A 166 -2.06 -8.98 11.47
CA GLY A 166 -3.31 -8.77 10.76
C GLY A 166 -4.10 -10.06 10.50
N GLY A 167 -3.42 -11.13 10.12
CA GLY A 167 -4.04 -12.45 9.97
C GLY A 167 -4.60 -12.98 11.29
N ALA A 168 -3.86 -12.85 12.39
CA ALA A 168 -4.29 -13.29 13.72
C ALA A 168 -5.54 -12.54 14.20
N VAL A 169 -5.62 -11.24 13.93
CA VAL A 169 -6.78 -10.42 14.30
C VAL A 169 -7.99 -10.77 13.46
N SER A 170 -7.82 -10.97 12.15
CA SER A 170 -8.92 -11.41 11.29
C SER A 170 -9.47 -12.76 11.74
N ALA A 171 -8.60 -13.68 12.16
CA ALA A 171 -9.04 -14.96 12.73
C ALA A 171 -9.79 -14.76 14.06
N PHE A 172 -9.29 -13.89 14.94
CA PHE A 172 -9.91 -13.56 16.22
C PHE A 172 -11.30 -12.93 16.05
N CYS A 173 -11.46 -11.92 15.18
CA CYS A 173 -12.75 -11.30 14.88
C CYS A 173 -13.77 -12.34 14.36
N LYS A 174 -13.34 -13.26 13.49
CA LYS A 174 -14.19 -14.34 12.98
C LYS A 174 -14.64 -15.31 14.09
N LEU A 175 -13.81 -15.56 15.08
CA LEU A 175 -14.15 -16.41 16.23
C LEU A 175 -15.16 -15.74 17.18
N MET A 176 -15.12 -14.41 17.31
CA MET A 176 -16.00 -13.68 18.22
C MET A 176 -17.43 -13.46 17.71
N LYS A 177 -17.78 -13.92 16.49
CA LYS A 177 -19.11 -13.73 15.88
C LYS A 177 -19.62 -12.28 15.92
N PHE A 178 -18.73 -11.32 15.71
CA PHE A 178 -19.14 -9.97 15.30
C PHE A 178 -19.51 -9.96 13.81
#